data_AF-A0A563DS92-F1
#
_entry.id   AF-A0A563DS92-F1
#
_cell.length_a   1.000
_cell.length_b   1.000
_cell.length_c   1.000
_cell.angle_alpha   90.00
_cell.angle_beta   90.00
_cell.angle_gamma   90.00
#
_symmetry.space_group_name_H-M   'P 1'
#
loop_
_entity.id
_entity.type
_entity.pdbx_description
1 polymer ?
#
loop_
_entity_poly.entity_id
_entity_poly.type
_entity_poly.pdbx_seq_one_letter_code
_entity_poly.pdbx_strand_id
1 'polypeptide(L)'
;MSVADFLQLDDRATLDGARDKWATWTAGQPRLGLAARVDDLREQLAAADRLTADSVLAALAPMAAEAGQDDHDAALVLCWALLPGACRLAAHLRRGLGEEVDCAVAGQLWIEVRTFPFERLDRVAANILANTRVGVLRRFEAYSRMGRMTASTVSVDPARLGTWMSAEQEGAGPPGQELLEVLDWACQARVISVADRGLLLALVHEADTVPVRAARELGGLAGNELSERVAAQWGVTSRTVRRRARKSVAALAAHASDYVDVSA
;
A
#
# COMPACT_ATOMS: atom_id res chain seq x y z
N MET A 1 15.17 -11.85 -9.17
CA MET A 1 15.32 -12.08 -7.72
C MET A 1 14.11 -11.49 -7.03
N SER A 2 13.48 -12.26 -6.15
CA SER A 2 12.31 -11.89 -5.35
C SER A 2 12.73 -11.16 -4.08
N VAL A 3 11.76 -10.60 -3.34
CA VAL A 3 11.99 -10.04 -1.99
C VAL A 3 12.57 -11.11 -1.05
N ALA A 4 12.12 -12.36 -1.19
CA ALA A 4 12.55 -13.48 -0.37
C ALA A 4 14.01 -13.87 -0.65
N ASP A 5 14.44 -13.82 -1.92
CA ASP A 5 15.82 -14.09 -2.33
C ASP A 5 16.78 -13.10 -1.63
N PHE A 6 16.42 -11.82 -1.60
CA PHE A 6 17.24 -10.76 -0.99
C PHE A 6 17.31 -10.83 0.53
N LEU A 7 16.28 -11.38 1.18
CA LEU A 7 16.27 -11.64 2.62
C LEU A 7 16.85 -13.03 2.97
N GLN A 8 17.22 -13.83 1.96
CA GLN A 8 17.65 -15.23 2.12
C GLN A 8 16.59 -16.11 2.82
N LEU A 9 15.31 -15.76 2.67
CA LEU A 9 14.19 -16.46 3.33
C LEU A 9 13.57 -17.57 2.47
N ASP A 10 14.05 -17.73 1.24
CA ASP A 10 13.72 -18.89 0.40
C ASP A 10 14.45 -20.16 0.87
N ASP A 11 15.59 -19.98 1.56
CA ASP A 11 16.26 -21.07 2.27
C ASP A 11 15.67 -21.19 3.69
N ARG A 12 15.09 -22.35 3.98
CA ARG A 12 14.56 -22.64 5.31
C ARG A 12 15.65 -22.73 6.37
N ALA A 13 16.91 -22.95 6.01
CA ALA A 13 18.03 -22.96 6.96
C ALA A 13 18.23 -21.60 7.66
N THR A 14 17.85 -20.50 7.01
CA THR A 14 17.90 -19.14 7.59
C THR A 14 17.04 -19.00 8.85
N LEU A 15 16.08 -19.90 9.08
CA LEU A 15 15.24 -19.94 10.28
C LEU A 15 15.70 -20.97 11.33
N ASP A 16 16.86 -21.62 11.18
CA ASP A 16 17.33 -22.64 12.12
C ASP A 16 17.53 -22.08 13.54
N GLY A 17 18.13 -20.89 13.67
CA GLY A 17 18.26 -20.22 14.97
C GLY A 17 16.91 -19.96 15.64
N ALA A 18 15.90 -19.57 14.85
CA ALA A 18 14.54 -19.41 15.34
C ALA A 18 13.89 -20.75 15.74
N ARG A 19 14.15 -21.84 15.01
CA ARG A 19 13.63 -23.18 15.37
C ARG A 19 14.14 -23.62 16.73
N ASP A 20 15.42 -23.42 17.00
CA ASP A 20 16.05 -23.80 18.26
C ASP A 20 15.50 -22.99 19.45
N LYS A 21 15.18 -21.71 19.21
CA LYS A 21 14.68 -20.80 20.24
C LYS A 21 13.16 -20.83 20.43
N TRP A 22 12.39 -21.36 19.46
CA TRP A 22 10.92 -21.22 19.42
C TRP A 22 10.23 -21.72 20.70
N ALA A 23 10.66 -22.87 21.24
CA ALA A 23 10.09 -23.42 22.47
C ALA A 23 10.30 -22.50 23.68
N THR A 24 11.48 -21.88 23.78
CA THR A 24 11.81 -20.93 24.84
C THR A 24 11.01 -19.63 24.67
N TRP A 25 10.92 -19.12 23.43
CA TRP A 25 10.14 -17.93 23.12
C TRP A 25 8.66 -18.10 23.42
N THR A 26 8.05 -19.23 23.03
CA THR A 26 6.64 -19.53 23.30
C THR A 26 6.35 -19.72 24.79
N ALA A 27 7.29 -20.25 25.57
CA ALA A 27 7.18 -20.32 27.03
C ALA A 27 7.20 -18.92 27.69
N GLY A 28 8.04 -18.01 27.18
CA GLY A 28 8.13 -16.63 27.67
C GLY A 28 7.03 -15.71 27.13
N GLN A 29 6.50 -16.00 25.94
CA GLN A 29 5.43 -15.23 25.30
C GLN A 29 4.30 -16.14 24.78
N PRO A 30 3.23 -16.32 25.58
CA PRO A 30 2.12 -17.20 25.24
C PRO A 30 1.42 -16.88 23.91
N ARG A 31 1.46 -15.61 23.46
CA ARG A 31 0.88 -15.21 22.16
C ARG A 31 1.53 -15.92 20.98
N LEU A 32 2.82 -16.27 21.08
CA LEU A 32 3.52 -17.03 20.04
C LEU A 32 3.03 -18.48 19.94
N GLY A 33 2.33 -18.98 20.97
CA GLY A 33 1.75 -20.32 21.02
C GLY A 33 0.64 -20.57 20.01
N LEU A 34 0.25 -19.59 19.18
CA LEU A 34 -0.59 -19.79 18.00
C LEU A 34 -0.02 -20.88 17.07
N ALA A 35 1.32 -20.96 16.97
CA ALA A 35 2.00 -21.96 16.16
C ALA A 35 2.91 -22.84 17.02
N ALA A 36 2.72 -24.15 16.94
CA ALA A 36 3.53 -25.11 17.68
C ALA A 36 5.00 -25.09 17.25
N ARG A 37 5.25 -24.80 15.96
CA ARG A 37 6.59 -24.63 15.39
C ARG A 37 6.62 -23.36 14.55
N VAL A 38 7.81 -22.75 14.44
CA VAL A 38 8.02 -21.58 13.58
C VAL A 38 7.68 -21.86 12.12
N ASP A 39 7.90 -23.10 11.64
CA ASP A 39 7.56 -23.50 10.26
C ASP A 39 6.06 -23.41 9.96
N ASP A 40 5.20 -23.59 10.97
CA ASP A 40 3.75 -23.58 10.84
C ASP A 40 3.18 -22.15 10.96
N LEU A 41 3.97 -21.20 11.47
CA LEU A 41 3.50 -19.88 11.87
C LEU A 41 2.82 -19.12 10.73
N ARG A 42 3.37 -19.11 9.50
CA ARG A 42 2.73 -18.41 8.38
C ARG A 42 1.37 -19.00 7.99
N GLU A 43 1.23 -20.31 8.06
CA GLU A 43 -0.05 -20.97 7.79
C GLU A 43 -1.07 -20.62 8.87
N GLN A 44 -0.65 -20.68 10.13
CA GLN A 44 -1.52 -20.32 11.26
C GLN A 44 -1.92 -18.84 11.25
N LEU A 45 -0.99 -17.92 10.93
CA LEU A 45 -1.29 -16.50 10.77
C LEU A 45 -2.28 -16.24 9.63
N ALA A 46 -2.21 -17.01 8.54
CA ALA A 46 -3.13 -16.86 7.42
C ALA A 46 -4.54 -17.38 7.74
N ALA A 47 -4.66 -18.36 8.63
CA ALA A 47 -5.93 -18.93 9.09
C ALA A 47 -6.57 -18.14 10.25
N ALA A 48 -5.78 -17.40 11.02
CA ALA A 48 -6.24 -16.60 12.15
C ALA A 48 -6.97 -15.32 11.70
N ASP A 49 -7.82 -14.78 12.58
CA ASP A 49 -8.36 -13.43 12.39
C ASP A 49 -7.26 -12.37 12.53
N ARG A 50 -7.55 -11.16 12.02
CA ARG A 50 -6.57 -10.07 11.94
C ARG A 50 -6.02 -9.66 13.31
N LEU A 51 -6.87 -9.60 14.34
CA LEU A 51 -6.44 -9.18 15.68
C LEU A 51 -5.52 -10.23 16.30
N THR A 52 -5.89 -11.50 16.18
CA THR A 52 -5.06 -12.61 16.65
C THR A 52 -3.72 -12.64 15.93
N ALA A 53 -3.71 -12.59 14.59
CA ALA A 53 -2.48 -12.60 13.80
C ALA A 53 -1.56 -11.43 14.18
N ASP A 54 -2.09 -10.22 14.26
CA ASP A 54 -1.29 -9.03 14.58
C ASP A 54 -0.81 -9.05 16.05
N SER A 55 -1.56 -9.66 16.97
CA SER A 55 -1.10 -9.85 18.36
C SER A 55 0.14 -10.75 18.48
N VAL A 56 0.31 -11.71 17.57
CA VAL A 56 1.52 -12.55 17.48
C VAL A 56 2.69 -11.73 16.95
N LEU A 57 2.46 -10.93 15.91
CA LEU A 57 3.48 -10.02 15.36
C LEU A 57 3.89 -8.96 16.39
N ALA A 58 2.95 -8.46 17.20
CA ALA A 58 3.20 -7.57 18.32
C ALA A 58 4.03 -8.22 19.45
N ALA A 59 3.95 -9.55 19.60
CA ALA A 59 4.83 -10.27 20.53
C ALA A 59 6.26 -10.43 19.97
N LEU A 60 6.41 -10.59 18.65
CA LEU A 60 7.71 -10.69 17.97
C LEU A 60 8.42 -9.33 17.84
N ALA A 61 7.67 -8.23 17.67
CA ALA A 61 8.20 -6.89 17.44
C ALA A 61 9.25 -6.42 18.48
N PRO A 62 9.00 -6.48 19.81
CA PRO A 62 10.01 -6.09 20.80
C PRO A 62 11.21 -7.05 20.84
N MET A 63 11.05 -8.29 20.37
CA MET A 63 12.16 -9.24 20.29
C MET A 63 13.07 -8.91 19.11
N ALA A 64 12.47 -8.54 17.98
CA ALA A 64 13.15 -8.22 16.73
C ALA A 64 13.80 -6.83 16.72
N ALA A 65 13.18 -5.84 17.36
CA ALA A 65 13.63 -4.45 17.29
C ALA A 65 14.96 -4.22 18.02
N GLU A 66 15.79 -3.35 17.46
CA GLU A 66 17.10 -2.95 18.03
C GLU A 66 16.93 -2.26 19.40
N ALA A 67 15.88 -1.45 19.56
CA ALA A 67 15.54 -0.83 20.84
C ALA A 67 14.98 -1.82 21.88
N GLY A 68 14.68 -3.06 21.46
CA GLY A 68 14.11 -4.12 22.29
C GLY A 68 15.15 -5.15 22.70
N GLN A 69 14.90 -6.43 22.40
CA GLN A 69 15.82 -7.53 22.71
C GLN A 69 16.91 -7.73 21.66
N ASP A 70 16.79 -7.08 20.50
CA ASP A 70 17.73 -7.17 19.38
C ASP A 70 18.03 -8.62 18.93
N ASP A 71 17.04 -9.52 19.03
CA ASP A 71 17.19 -10.89 18.57
C ASP A 71 17.04 -10.96 17.05
N HIS A 72 18.18 -11.19 16.39
CA HIS A 72 18.27 -11.31 14.94
C HIS A 72 17.34 -12.40 14.36
N ASP A 73 17.21 -13.54 15.05
CA ASP A 73 16.34 -14.63 14.59
C ASP A 73 14.86 -14.20 14.67
N ALA A 74 14.49 -13.41 15.69
CA ALA A 74 13.14 -12.89 15.80
C ALA A 74 12.83 -11.89 14.67
N ALA A 75 13.82 -11.08 14.28
CA ALA A 75 13.70 -10.18 13.13
C ALA A 75 13.52 -10.95 11.81
N LEU A 76 14.24 -12.06 11.61
CA LEU A 76 14.07 -12.94 10.45
C LEU A 76 12.67 -13.56 10.42
N VAL A 77 12.18 -14.07 11.55
CA VAL A 77 10.82 -14.62 11.65
C VAL A 77 9.77 -13.56 11.35
N LEU A 78 9.93 -12.34 11.85
CA LEU A 78 8.98 -11.25 11.58
C LEU A 78 9.01 -10.85 10.10
N CYS A 79 10.19 -10.74 9.48
CA CYS A 79 10.31 -10.53 8.03
C CYS A 79 9.64 -11.65 7.23
N TRP A 80 9.85 -12.90 7.63
CA TRP A 80 9.25 -14.07 6.99
C TRP A 80 7.72 -14.08 7.11
N ALA A 81 7.18 -13.74 8.28
CA ALA A 81 5.75 -13.61 8.51
C ALA A 81 5.12 -12.52 7.62
N LEU A 82 5.82 -11.40 7.40
CA LEU A 82 5.38 -10.27 6.57
C LEU A 82 5.64 -10.46 5.08
N LEU A 83 6.40 -11.49 4.69
CA LEU A 83 6.84 -11.74 3.32
C LEU A 83 5.69 -11.80 2.29
N PRO A 84 4.52 -12.41 2.55
CA PRO A 84 3.39 -12.34 1.62
C PRO A 84 2.93 -10.90 1.33
N GLY A 85 2.90 -10.04 2.36
CA GLY A 85 2.57 -8.63 2.23
C GLY A 85 3.63 -7.87 1.43
N ALA A 86 4.90 -8.10 1.75
CA ALA A 86 6.02 -7.47 1.06
C ALA A 86 6.11 -7.87 -0.42
N CYS A 87 5.86 -9.14 -0.76
CA CYS A 87 5.82 -9.60 -2.16
C CYS A 87 4.67 -8.97 -2.95
N ARG A 88 3.47 -8.82 -2.34
CA ARG A 88 2.35 -8.09 -2.97
C ARG A 88 2.68 -6.61 -3.18
N LEU A 89 3.30 -5.98 -2.18
CA LEU A 89 3.78 -4.61 -2.28
C LEU A 89 4.78 -4.45 -3.44
N ALA A 90 5.79 -5.32 -3.51
CA ALA A 90 6.78 -5.31 -4.59
C ALA A 90 6.13 -5.51 -5.96
N ALA A 91 5.23 -6.49 -6.10
CA ALA A 91 4.51 -6.73 -7.36
C ALA A 91 3.69 -5.52 -7.82
N HIS A 92 3.07 -4.80 -6.88
CA HIS A 92 2.36 -3.56 -7.20
C HIS A 92 3.32 -2.44 -7.64
N LEU A 93 4.43 -2.23 -6.92
CA LEU A 93 5.39 -1.17 -7.20
C LEU A 93 6.23 -1.41 -8.47
N ARG A 94 6.53 -2.67 -8.82
CA ARG A 94 7.27 -3.03 -10.05
C ARG A 94 6.64 -2.44 -11.31
N ARG A 95 5.31 -2.31 -11.36
CA ARG A 95 4.58 -1.76 -12.51
C ARG A 95 4.99 -0.32 -12.86
N GLY A 96 5.46 0.45 -11.87
CA GLY A 96 5.86 1.84 -12.05
C GLY A 96 7.36 2.10 -11.94
N LEU A 97 8.10 1.24 -11.21
CA LEU A 97 9.48 1.51 -10.80
C LEU A 97 10.52 0.51 -11.34
N GLY A 98 10.09 -0.59 -11.98
CA GLY A 98 11.01 -1.58 -12.58
C GLY A 98 11.45 -2.70 -11.63
N GLU A 99 12.44 -3.48 -12.07
CA GLU A 99 12.84 -4.74 -11.42
C GLU A 99 13.68 -4.55 -10.13
N GLU A 100 14.29 -3.39 -9.93
CA GLU A 100 15.08 -3.06 -8.73
C GLU A 100 14.23 -2.89 -7.46
N VAL A 101 12.91 -2.90 -7.59
CA VAL A 101 11.96 -2.75 -6.47
C VAL A 101 12.15 -3.84 -5.42
N ASP A 102 12.49 -5.05 -5.82
CA ASP A 102 12.58 -6.19 -4.89
C ASP A 102 13.66 -6.02 -3.84
N CYS A 103 14.86 -5.61 -4.25
CA CYS A 103 15.96 -5.38 -3.32
C CYS A 103 15.66 -4.19 -2.40
N ALA A 104 15.00 -3.16 -2.93
CA ALA A 104 14.59 -2.00 -2.15
C ALA A 104 13.52 -2.35 -1.11
N VAL A 105 12.53 -3.16 -1.47
CA VAL A 105 11.49 -3.65 -0.55
C VAL A 105 12.11 -4.54 0.52
N ALA A 106 12.99 -5.46 0.17
CA ALA A 106 13.70 -6.31 1.12
C ALA A 106 14.50 -5.48 2.13
N GLY A 107 15.34 -4.57 1.64
CA GLY A 107 16.16 -3.72 2.50
C GLY A 107 15.33 -2.80 3.39
N GLN A 108 14.26 -2.20 2.85
CA GLN A 108 13.40 -1.34 3.66
C GLN A 108 12.60 -2.15 4.69
N LEU A 109 12.08 -3.33 4.34
CA LEU A 109 11.36 -4.19 5.27
C LEU A 109 12.24 -4.54 6.48
N TRP A 110 13.51 -4.88 6.23
CA TRP A 110 14.47 -5.15 7.30
C TRP A 110 14.66 -3.95 8.22
N ILE A 111 14.82 -2.74 7.65
CA ILE A 111 14.96 -1.50 8.43
C ILE A 111 13.72 -1.28 9.29
N GLU A 112 12.52 -1.36 8.70
CA GLU A 112 11.27 -1.13 9.42
C GLU A 112 11.04 -2.15 10.53
N VAL A 113 11.39 -3.43 10.31
CA VAL A 113 11.33 -4.46 11.35
C VAL A 113 12.27 -4.15 12.51
N ARG A 114 13.51 -3.77 12.22
CA ARG A 114 14.53 -3.51 13.26
C ARG A 114 14.32 -2.19 13.99
N THR A 115 13.63 -1.22 13.39
CA THR A 115 13.42 0.11 13.97
C THR A 115 11.97 0.37 14.38
N PHE A 116 11.14 -0.67 14.41
CA PHE A 116 9.72 -0.55 14.72
C PHE A 116 9.50 -0.02 16.16
N PRO A 117 8.74 1.08 16.34
CA PRO A 117 8.50 1.68 17.66
C PRO A 117 7.38 0.92 18.42
N PHE A 118 7.70 -0.29 18.87
CA PHE A 118 6.76 -1.24 19.46
C PHE A 118 6.10 -0.75 20.76
N GLU A 119 6.66 0.24 21.46
CA GLU A 119 6.04 0.82 22.65
C GLU A 119 4.86 1.72 22.32
N ARG A 120 4.79 2.22 21.08
CA ARG A 120 3.82 3.23 20.65
C ARG A 120 2.80 2.72 19.65
N LEU A 121 3.16 1.71 18.85
CA LEU A 121 2.33 1.21 17.75
C LEU A 121 1.93 -0.24 18.00
N ASP A 122 0.65 -0.52 17.82
CA ASP A 122 0.03 -1.82 18.06
C ASP A 122 -0.24 -2.60 16.76
N ARG A 123 -0.57 -1.91 15.66
CA ARG A 123 -0.83 -2.51 14.34
C ARG A 123 0.45 -2.87 13.58
N VAL A 124 1.14 -3.93 13.97
CA VAL A 124 2.51 -4.21 13.51
C VAL A 124 2.60 -4.44 12.01
N ALA A 125 1.79 -5.34 11.46
CA ALA A 125 1.87 -5.66 10.03
C ALA A 125 1.54 -4.44 9.16
N ALA A 126 0.46 -3.74 9.51
CA ALA A 126 -0.01 -2.59 8.76
C ALA A 126 1.03 -1.47 8.74
N ASN A 127 1.58 -1.11 9.91
CA ASN A 127 2.56 -0.05 10.03
C ASN A 127 3.88 -0.40 9.34
N ILE A 128 4.41 -1.60 9.54
CA ILE A 128 5.67 -2.02 8.91
C ILE A 128 5.53 -2.02 7.38
N LEU A 129 4.46 -2.58 6.83
CA LEU A 129 4.26 -2.62 5.37
C LEU A 129 4.00 -1.22 4.79
N ALA A 130 3.25 -0.37 5.49
CA ALA A 130 3.01 1.01 5.08
C ALA A 130 4.31 1.82 5.06
N ASN A 131 5.12 1.74 6.13
CA ASN A 131 6.40 2.43 6.18
C ASN A 131 7.41 1.85 5.18
N THR A 132 7.39 0.54 4.96
CA THR A 132 8.19 -0.11 3.92
C THR A 132 7.90 0.49 2.55
N ARG A 133 6.61 0.67 2.22
CA ARG A 133 6.19 1.34 0.99
C ARG A 133 6.71 2.78 0.93
N VAL A 134 6.54 3.55 2.01
CA VAL A 134 7.00 4.95 2.07
C VAL A 134 8.50 5.05 1.86
N GLY A 135 9.30 4.22 2.55
CA GLY A 135 10.75 4.21 2.42
C GLY A 135 11.21 3.85 1.02
N VAL A 136 10.58 2.86 0.39
CA VAL A 136 10.86 2.48 -1.01
C VAL A 136 10.54 3.63 -1.96
N LEU A 137 9.34 4.23 -1.87
CA LEU A 137 8.96 5.35 -2.72
C LEU A 137 9.92 6.53 -2.55
N ARG A 138 10.28 6.87 -1.30
CA ARG A 138 11.24 7.94 -1.00
C ARG A 138 12.62 7.67 -1.60
N ARG A 139 13.08 6.42 -1.55
CA ARG A 139 14.35 5.99 -2.17
C ARG A 139 14.30 6.17 -3.69
N PHE A 140 13.25 5.71 -4.35
CA PHE A 140 13.10 5.86 -5.80
C PHE A 140 12.83 7.31 -6.23
N GLU A 141 12.18 8.13 -5.42
CA GLU A 141 12.09 9.58 -5.65
C GLU A 141 13.43 10.27 -5.50
N ALA A 142 14.28 9.84 -4.56
CA ALA A 142 15.65 10.33 -4.44
C ALA A 142 16.50 9.93 -5.66
N TYR A 143 16.40 8.69 -6.13
CA TYR A 143 17.04 8.26 -7.39
C TYR A 143 16.51 9.03 -8.59
N SER A 144 15.20 9.21 -8.67
CA SER A 144 14.58 9.99 -9.72
C SER A 144 15.04 11.44 -9.63
N ARG A 145 15.11 12.08 -8.45
CA ARG A 145 15.66 13.44 -8.28
C ARG A 145 17.14 13.53 -8.69
N MET A 146 17.93 12.51 -8.36
CA MET A 146 19.34 12.42 -8.74
C MET A 146 19.51 12.26 -10.26
N GLY A 147 18.67 11.44 -10.91
CA GLY A 147 18.59 11.32 -12.37
C GLY A 147 17.93 12.52 -13.05
N ARG A 148 17.11 13.29 -12.32
CA ARG A 148 16.37 14.49 -12.77
C ARG A 148 17.15 15.81 -12.61
N MET A 149 18.47 15.76 -12.44
CA MET A 149 19.31 16.86 -12.95
C MET A 149 19.11 17.09 -14.47
N THR A 150 18.34 16.23 -15.17
CA THR A 150 17.94 16.43 -16.58
C THR A 150 16.43 16.32 -16.90
N ALA A 151 15.47 16.31 -15.96
CA ALA A 151 14.04 16.45 -16.31
C ALA A 151 13.11 16.82 -15.14
N SER A 152 12.25 17.83 -15.34
CA SER A 152 11.34 18.45 -14.37
C SER A 152 10.31 17.50 -13.70
N THR A 153 10.11 17.64 -12.39
CA THR A 153 8.90 17.16 -11.67
C THR A 153 8.43 18.14 -10.60
N VAL A 154 7.11 18.21 -10.42
CA VAL A 154 6.43 19.00 -9.38
C VAL A 154 6.32 18.19 -8.08
N SER A 155 6.58 18.86 -6.95
CA SER A 155 6.53 18.29 -5.61
C SER A 155 5.09 18.07 -5.15
N VAL A 156 4.80 16.91 -4.54
CA VAL A 156 3.54 16.64 -3.84
C VAL A 156 3.84 16.52 -2.34
N ASP A 157 2.93 17.02 -1.51
CA ASP A 157 3.03 17.05 -0.05
C ASP A 157 2.93 15.62 0.55
N PRO A 158 3.96 15.14 1.29
CA PRO A 158 3.97 13.83 1.93
C PRO A 158 2.80 13.57 2.90
N ALA A 159 2.25 14.62 3.53
CA ALA A 159 1.12 14.48 4.45
C ALA A 159 -0.17 14.01 3.73
N ARG A 160 -0.32 14.36 2.44
CA ARG A 160 -1.46 13.93 1.62
C ARG A 160 -1.30 12.52 1.06
N LEU A 161 -0.07 12.01 0.99
CA LEU A 161 0.19 10.63 0.59
C LEU A 161 -0.35 9.64 1.63
N GLY A 162 -0.24 9.97 2.92
CA GLY A 162 -0.75 9.15 4.03
C GLY A 162 -2.26 8.89 3.96
N THR A 163 -3.04 9.92 3.62
CA THR A 163 -4.52 9.84 3.55
C THR A 163 -5.01 8.94 2.40
N TRP A 164 -4.28 8.84 1.29
CA TRP A 164 -4.60 7.92 0.20
C TRP A 164 -4.07 6.49 0.41
N MET A 165 -3.13 6.32 1.34
CA MET A 165 -2.48 5.04 1.63
C MET A 165 -3.13 4.27 2.77
N SER A 166 -3.97 4.91 3.59
CA SER A 166 -4.76 4.25 4.65
C SER A 166 -6.10 3.69 4.15
N ALA A 167 -6.49 3.94 2.89
CA ALA A 167 -7.79 3.55 2.35
C ALA A 167 -7.84 2.11 1.78
N GLU A 168 -6.75 1.34 1.82
CA GLU A 168 -6.81 -0.08 1.54
C GLU A 168 -6.65 -0.85 2.84
N GLN A 169 -7.76 -1.12 3.56
CA GLN A 169 -7.99 -2.34 4.38
C GLN A 169 -9.23 -2.24 5.28
N GLU A 170 -10.43 -1.98 4.75
CA GLU A 170 -11.68 -2.32 5.48
C GLU A 170 -12.88 -2.35 4.53
N GLY A 171 -13.57 -3.49 4.46
CA GLY A 171 -15.02 -3.58 4.19
C GLY A 171 -15.63 -2.96 2.92
N ALA A 172 -14.88 -2.37 1.99
CA ALA A 172 -15.45 -1.76 0.81
C ALA A 172 -16.21 -2.81 -0.01
N GLY A 173 -17.46 -2.50 -0.35
CA GLY A 173 -18.17 -3.21 -1.41
C GLY A 173 -17.36 -3.19 -2.72
N PRO A 174 -17.86 -3.81 -3.80
CA PRO A 174 -17.16 -3.75 -5.08
C PRO A 174 -16.76 -2.30 -5.40
N PRO A 175 -15.50 -1.98 -5.77
CA PRO A 175 -14.98 -0.61 -5.90
C PRO A 175 -15.84 0.34 -6.75
N GLY A 176 -16.61 -0.21 -7.70
CA GLY A 176 -17.58 0.54 -8.48
C GLY A 176 -18.77 1.07 -7.66
N GLN A 177 -19.22 0.36 -6.63
CA GLN A 177 -20.32 0.79 -5.76
C GLN A 177 -19.89 1.95 -4.85
N GLU A 178 -18.73 1.84 -4.21
CA GLU A 178 -18.17 2.94 -3.41
C GLU A 178 -17.93 4.20 -4.26
N LEU A 179 -17.40 4.03 -5.48
CA LEU A 179 -17.27 5.14 -6.43
C LEU A 179 -18.63 5.78 -6.76
N LEU A 180 -19.67 4.97 -6.96
CA LEU A 180 -21.02 5.48 -7.22
C LEU A 180 -21.59 6.25 -6.02
N GLU A 181 -21.38 5.76 -4.81
CA GLU A 181 -21.80 6.38 -3.55
C GLU A 181 -21.11 7.73 -3.33
N VAL A 182 -19.80 7.80 -3.51
CA VAL A 182 -19.02 9.06 -3.44
C VAL A 182 -19.51 10.07 -4.47
N LEU A 183 -19.71 9.64 -5.72
CA LEU A 183 -20.14 10.54 -6.80
C LEU A 183 -21.60 10.99 -6.63
N ASP A 184 -22.45 10.16 -6.05
CA ASP A 184 -23.84 10.52 -5.78
C ASP A 184 -23.92 11.53 -4.64
N TRP A 185 -23.20 11.28 -3.54
CA TRP A 185 -23.03 12.27 -2.46
C TRP A 185 -22.51 13.60 -3.00
N ALA A 186 -21.47 13.59 -3.84
CA ALA A 186 -20.89 14.82 -4.36
C ALA A 186 -21.85 15.62 -5.26
N CYS A 187 -22.78 14.94 -5.92
CA CYS A 187 -23.87 15.59 -6.66
C CYS A 187 -24.93 16.18 -5.72
N GLN A 188 -25.32 15.45 -4.68
CA GLN A 188 -26.27 15.90 -3.66
C GLN A 188 -25.73 17.11 -2.88
N ALA A 189 -24.45 17.07 -2.49
CA ALA A 189 -23.72 18.14 -1.82
C ALA A 189 -23.29 19.28 -2.79
N ARG A 190 -23.65 19.18 -4.09
CA ARG A 190 -23.36 20.20 -5.13
C ARG A 190 -21.87 20.50 -5.33
N VAL A 191 -21.00 19.58 -4.93
CA VAL A 191 -19.53 19.64 -5.15
C VAL A 191 -19.20 19.47 -6.63
N ILE A 192 -19.93 18.60 -7.33
CA ILE A 192 -19.84 18.41 -8.79
C ILE A 192 -21.24 18.42 -9.42
N SER A 193 -21.32 18.69 -10.73
CA SER A 193 -22.59 18.58 -11.46
C SER A 193 -22.88 17.15 -11.88
N VAL A 194 -24.16 16.84 -12.15
CA VAL A 194 -24.57 15.54 -12.73
C VAL A 194 -23.86 15.26 -14.05
N ALA A 195 -23.60 16.30 -14.85
CA ALA A 195 -22.85 16.18 -16.09
C ALA A 195 -21.37 15.86 -15.85
N ASP A 196 -20.78 16.34 -14.75
CA ASP A 196 -19.41 15.99 -14.37
C ASP A 196 -19.32 14.56 -13.82
N ARG A 197 -20.32 14.12 -13.04
CA ARG A 197 -20.46 12.73 -12.59
C ARG A 197 -20.51 11.76 -13.77
N GLY A 198 -21.36 12.03 -14.75
CA GLY A 198 -21.44 11.20 -15.96
C GLY A 198 -20.10 11.15 -16.72
N LEU A 199 -19.38 12.27 -16.79
CA LEU A 199 -18.09 12.35 -17.48
C LEU A 199 -17.03 11.48 -16.77
N LEU A 200 -16.99 11.52 -15.44
CA LEU A 200 -16.07 10.70 -14.65
C LEU A 200 -16.38 9.20 -14.78
N LEU A 201 -17.65 8.82 -14.74
CA LEU A 201 -18.06 7.42 -14.94
C LEU A 201 -17.73 6.93 -16.36
N ALA A 202 -17.90 7.76 -17.38
CA ALA A 202 -17.49 7.42 -18.75
C ALA A 202 -15.97 7.19 -18.86
N LEU A 203 -15.16 8.02 -18.20
CA LEU A 203 -13.71 7.83 -18.16
C LEU A 203 -13.32 6.53 -17.43
N VAL A 204 -13.95 6.23 -16.29
CA VAL A 204 -13.68 4.99 -15.55
C VAL A 204 -14.08 3.76 -16.36
N HIS A 205 -15.26 3.79 -16.99
CA HIS A 205 -15.72 2.69 -17.84
C HIS A 205 -14.79 2.43 -19.03
N GLU A 206 -14.31 3.48 -19.70
CA GLU A 206 -13.33 3.34 -20.78
C GLU A 206 -11.95 2.90 -20.27
N ALA A 207 -11.61 3.16 -19.01
CA ALA A 207 -10.32 2.77 -18.44
C ALA A 207 -10.27 1.26 -18.17
N ASP A 208 -11.41 0.60 -18.00
CA ASP A 208 -11.51 -0.86 -17.91
C ASP A 208 -11.32 -1.54 -19.27
N THR A 209 -11.54 -0.83 -20.38
CA THR A 209 -11.44 -1.39 -21.75
C THR A 209 -10.07 -1.17 -22.41
N VAL A 210 -9.21 -0.33 -21.81
CA VAL A 210 -7.89 0.02 -22.34
C VAL A 210 -6.83 -0.16 -21.24
N PRO A 211 -5.66 -0.75 -21.52
CA PRO A 211 -4.58 -0.82 -20.54
C PRO A 211 -4.02 0.58 -20.23
N VAL A 212 -4.57 1.23 -19.19
CA VAL A 212 -4.12 2.55 -18.73
C VAL A 212 -2.85 2.41 -17.89
N ARG A 213 -1.81 3.18 -18.23
CA ARG A 213 -0.62 3.32 -17.38
C ARG A 213 -0.97 4.27 -16.22
N ALA A 214 -1.16 3.73 -15.03
CA ALA A 214 -1.59 4.43 -13.81
C ALA A 214 -0.62 5.52 -13.28
N ALA A 215 0.55 5.71 -13.90
CA ALA A 215 1.60 6.63 -13.44
C ALA A 215 1.43 8.11 -13.90
N ARG A 216 0.24 8.51 -14.38
CA ARG A 216 -0.03 9.88 -14.85
C ARG A 216 -1.05 10.58 -13.96
N GLU A 217 -1.13 11.91 -14.06
CA GLU A 217 -2.13 12.74 -13.38
C GLU A 217 -3.53 12.09 -13.44
N LEU A 218 -4.23 12.02 -12.30
CA LEU A 218 -5.55 11.40 -12.15
C LEU A 218 -5.58 9.89 -12.47
N GLY A 219 -4.53 9.15 -12.13
CA GLY A 219 -4.47 7.69 -12.36
C GLY A 219 -4.46 7.30 -13.84
N GLY A 220 -4.11 8.23 -14.74
CA GLY A 220 -4.16 8.03 -16.19
C GLY A 220 -5.52 8.29 -16.84
N LEU A 221 -6.55 8.67 -16.06
CA LEU A 221 -7.88 9.03 -16.58
C LEU A 221 -7.87 10.28 -17.48
N ALA A 222 -6.86 11.14 -17.34
CA ALA A 222 -6.64 12.27 -18.25
C ALA A 222 -5.71 11.94 -19.43
N GLY A 223 -5.44 10.66 -19.70
CA GLY A 223 -4.62 10.21 -20.82
C GLY A 223 -5.21 10.60 -22.18
N ASN A 224 -4.34 10.78 -23.19
CA ASN A 224 -4.77 11.22 -24.53
C ASN A 224 -5.79 10.27 -25.15
N GLU A 225 -5.51 8.96 -25.16
CA GLU A 225 -6.39 7.95 -25.74
C GLU A 225 -7.78 7.91 -25.07
N LEU A 226 -7.81 7.88 -23.74
CA LEU A 226 -9.05 7.85 -22.97
C LEU A 226 -9.87 9.14 -23.15
N SER A 227 -9.19 10.28 -23.12
CA SER A 227 -9.82 11.60 -23.29
C SER A 227 -10.38 11.78 -24.69
N GLU A 228 -9.79 11.16 -25.70
CA GLU A 228 -10.24 11.22 -27.09
C GLU A 228 -11.48 10.34 -27.33
N ARG A 229 -11.52 9.12 -26.75
CA ARG A 229 -12.69 8.24 -26.81
C ARG A 229 -13.91 8.85 -26.13
N VAL A 230 -13.74 9.34 -24.90
CA VAL A 230 -14.83 10.01 -24.16
C VAL A 230 -15.23 11.32 -24.85
N ALA A 231 -14.29 12.08 -25.42
CA ALA A 231 -14.59 13.28 -26.19
C ALA A 231 -15.49 13.00 -27.40
N ALA A 232 -15.19 11.94 -28.15
CA ALA A 232 -15.99 11.51 -29.30
C ALA A 232 -17.41 11.09 -28.88
N GLN A 233 -17.54 10.33 -27.79
CA GLN A 233 -18.83 9.90 -27.26
C GLN A 233 -19.69 11.07 -26.73
N TRP A 234 -19.06 12.11 -26.20
CA TRP A 234 -19.72 13.25 -25.56
C TRP A 234 -19.87 14.48 -26.47
N GLY A 235 -19.39 14.42 -27.72
CA GLY A 235 -19.44 15.53 -28.67
C GLY A 235 -18.64 16.77 -28.23
N VAL A 236 -17.56 16.58 -27.47
CA VAL A 236 -16.71 17.67 -26.95
C VAL A 236 -15.25 17.46 -27.32
N THR A 237 -14.37 18.41 -27.02
CA THR A 237 -12.93 18.27 -27.26
C THR A 237 -12.23 17.52 -26.13
N SER A 238 -11.18 16.77 -26.44
CA SER A 238 -10.35 16.08 -25.42
C SER A 238 -9.76 17.03 -24.38
N ARG A 239 -9.47 18.29 -24.77
CA ARG A 239 -9.10 19.38 -23.84
C ARG A 239 -10.21 19.67 -22.82
N THR A 240 -11.47 19.68 -23.27
CA THR A 240 -12.63 19.94 -22.40
C THR A 240 -12.85 18.80 -21.43
N VAL A 241 -12.71 17.54 -21.88
CA VAL A 241 -12.76 16.35 -21.03
C VAL A 241 -11.69 16.43 -19.94
N ARG A 242 -10.42 16.61 -20.31
CA ARG A 242 -9.31 16.73 -19.34
C ARG A 242 -9.50 17.87 -18.34
N ARG A 243 -9.95 19.04 -18.82
CA ARG A 243 -10.20 20.21 -17.95
C ARG A 243 -11.31 19.94 -16.94
N ARG A 244 -12.42 19.35 -17.38
CA ARG A 244 -13.57 19.04 -16.51
C ARG A 244 -13.25 17.92 -15.54
N ALA A 245 -12.55 16.87 -15.97
CA ALA A 245 -12.09 15.79 -15.11
C ALA A 245 -11.17 16.33 -14.00
N ARG A 246 -10.15 17.14 -14.35
CA ARG A 246 -9.26 17.77 -13.36
C ARG A 246 -10.01 18.66 -12.38
N LYS A 247 -10.92 19.51 -12.88
CA LYS A 247 -11.71 20.40 -12.02
C LYS A 247 -12.59 19.61 -11.05
N SER A 248 -13.23 18.54 -11.53
CA SER A 248 -14.14 17.73 -10.73
C SER A 248 -13.39 16.91 -9.68
N VAL A 249 -12.27 16.28 -10.04
CA VAL A 249 -11.46 15.54 -9.07
C VAL A 249 -10.81 16.48 -8.05
N ALA A 250 -10.38 17.68 -8.45
CA ALA A 250 -9.88 18.68 -7.51
C ALA A 250 -10.98 19.15 -6.54
N ALA A 251 -12.22 19.32 -7.01
CA ALA A 251 -13.36 19.68 -6.17
C ALA A 251 -13.72 18.57 -5.18
N LEU A 252 -13.74 17.32 -5.63
CA LEU A 252 -13.93 16.13 -4.77
C LEU A 252 -12.83 16.03 -3.70
N ALA A 253 -11.57 16.18 -4.09
CA ALA A 253 -10.44 16.13 -3.16
C ALA A 253 -10.46 17.25 -2.12
N ALA A 254 -10.98 18.43 -2.47
CA ALA A 254 -11.12 19.55 -1.54
C ALA A 254 -12.22 19.35 -0.48
N HIS A 255 -13.20 18.48 -0.75
CA HIS A 255 -14.33 18.18 0.16
C HIS A 255 -14.32 16.74 0.65
N ALA A 256 -13.17 16.07 0.57
CA ALA A 256 -13.05 14.66 0.93
C ALA A 256 -13.32 14.40 2.42
N SER A 257 -13.00 15.37 3.30
CA SER A 257 -13.33 15.31 4.74
C SER A 257 -14.84 15.22 4.97
N ASP A 258 -15.61 15.97 4.19
CA ASP A 258 -17.05 16.13 4.40
C ASP A 258 -17.82 14.85 4.03
N TYR A 259 -17.26 14.00 3.18
CA TYR A 259 -17.78 12.66 2.88
C TYR A 259 -17.50 11.67 4.01
N VAL A 260 -16.31 11.74 4.60
CA VAL A 260 -15.88 10.84 5.69
C VAL A 260 -16.69 11.11 6.96
N ASP A 261 -17.00 12.38 7.26
CA ASP A 261 -17.83 12.77 8.41
C ASP A 261 -19.30 12.35 8.28
N VAL A 262 -19.78 12.10 7.05
CA VAL A 262 -21.16 11.63 6.78
C VAL A 262 -21.24 10.09 6.77
N SER A 263 -20.11 9.41 6.60
CA SER A 263 -20.02 7.95 6.46
C SER A 263 -19.53 7.24 7.73
N ALA A 264 -19.15 8.00 8.77
CA ALA A 264 -18.75 7.54 10.10
C ALA A 264 -19.94 7.53 11.09
#